data_AF-U1QND1-F1
#
_entry.id   AF-U1QND1-F1
#
_cell.length_a   1.000
_cell.length_b   1.000
_cell.length_c   1.000
_cell.angle_alpha   90.00
_cell.angle_beta   90.00
_cell.angle_gamma   90.00
#
_symmetry.space_group_name_H-M   'P 1'
#
loop_
_entity.id
_entity.type
_entity.pdbx_description
1 polymer ?
#
loop_
_entity_poly.entity_id
_entity_poly.type
_entity_poly.pdbx_seq_one_letter_code
_entity_poly.pdbx_strand_id
1 'polypeptide(L)'
;MELSELVADILDKFKTFIEEQRGWELLWNADGTEKPESAVQLLFLGMARHYLAQYNVEVDREVELGRGPVDFKLSCGTSMKLLIEIKKVHNGKFWNGLEAQLPSYMVSDGTDEGWFVAVRYRDRKSSEQRVKELPMRVRALNDNGKHFKSLVIDARPKLSASKL
;
A
#
# COMPACT_ATOMS: atom_id res chain seq x y z
N MET A 1 -6.03 -15.94 -13.40
CA MET A 1 -5.03 -15.08 -12.74
C MET A 1 -5.28 -15.23 -11.26
N GLU A 2 -4.26 -15.63 -10.51
CA GLU A 2 -4.36 -15.74 -9.05
C GLU A 2 -4.59 -14.35 -8.45
N LEU A 3 -5.36 -14.26 -7.35
CA LEU A 3 -5.69 -12.98 -6.70
C LEU A 3 -4.43 -12.17 -6.38
N SER A 4 -3.39 -12.88 -5.93
CA SER A 4 -2.06 -12.36 -5.63
C SER A 4 -1.40 -11.64 -6.82
N GLU A 5 -1.49 -12.23 -8.02
CA GLU A 5 -0.91 -11.67 -9.26
C GLU A 5 -1.69 -10.45 -9.72
N LEU A 6 -3.02 -10.51 -9.65
CA LEU A 6 -3.89 -9.40 -10.01
C LEU A 6 -3.66 -8.19 -9.08
N VAL A 7 -3.45 -8.42 -7.78
CA VAL A 7 -3.14 -7.37 -6.82
C VAL A 7 -1.75 -6.79 -7.04
N ALA A 8 -0.75 -7.61 -7.35
CA ALA A 8 0.56 -7.11 -7.75
C ALA A 8 0.46 -6.20 -8.99
N ASP A 9 -0.31 -6.60 -10.00
CA ASP A 9 -0.51 -5.85 -11.24
C ASP A 9 -1.19 -4.49 -11.01
N ILE A 10 -2.27 -4.45 -10.22
CA ILE A 10 -2.97 -3.17 -9.96
C ILE A 10 -2.15 -2.24 -9.06
N LEU A 11 -1.35 -2.78 -8.14
CA LEU A 11 -0.42 -2.00 -7.32
C LEU A 11 0.72 -1.41 -8.15
N ASP A 12 1.25 -2.15 -9.14
CA ASP A 12 2.27 -1.65 -10.06
C ASP A 12 1.72 -0.56 -11.01
N LYS A 13 0.49 -0.75 -11.49
CA LYS A 13 -0.24 0.30 -12.23
C LYS A 13 -0.48 1.54 -11.37
N PHE A 14 -0.82 1.35 -10.09
CA PHE A 14 -0.99 2.46 -9.15
C PHE A 14 0.32 3.21 -8.96
N LYS A 15 1.43 2.50 -8.73
CA LYS A 15 2.77 3.08 -8.63
C LYS A 15 3.11 3.88 -9.87
N THR A 16 2.91 3.30 -11.06
CA THR A 16 3.17 3.96 -12.34
C THR A 16 2.33 5.24 -12.49
N PHE A 17 1.05 5.19 -12.14
CA PHE A 17 0.18 6.36 -12.18
C PHE A 17 0.71 7.48 -11.26
N ILE A 18 1.03 7.15 -10.00
CA ILE A 18 1.55 8.12 -9.04
C ILE A 18 2.89 8.70 -9.50
N GLU A 19 3.84 7.84 -9.88
CA GLU A 19 5.21 8.24 -10.16
C GLU A 19 5.35 8.89 -11.53
N GLU A 20 4.81 8.28 -12.59
CA GLU A 20 5.14 8.66 -13.97
C GLU A 20 4.01 9.43 -14.66
N GLN A 21 2.77 9.30 -14.20
CA GLN A 21 1.60 9.92 -14.84
C GLN A 21 1.03 11.09 -14.04
N ARG A 22 1.88 11.73 -13.23
CA ARG A 22 1.54 12.88 -12.37
C ARG A 22 0.47 12.61 -11.31
N GLY A 23 0.14 11.34 -11.02
CA GLY A 23 -0.81 11.00 -9.97
C GLY A 23 -0.38 11.51 -8.58
N TRP A 24 0.93 11.71 -8.36
CA TRP A 24 1.44 12.36 -7.15
C TRP A 24 0.79 13.71 -6.87
N GLU A 25 0.40 14.49 -7.88
CA GLU A 25 -0.21 15.82 -7.72
C GLU A 25 -1.49 15.78 -6.87
N LEU A 26 -2.26 14.69 -6.98
CA LEU A 26 -3.47 14.46 -6.19
C LEU A 26 -3.20 14.26 -4.69
N LEU A 27 -1.95 13.99 -4.31
CA LEU A 27 -1.53 13.71 -2.94
C LEU A 27 -0.93 14.94 -2.24
N TRP A 28 -0.91 16.08 -2.91
CA TRP A 28 -0.45 17.36 -2.37
C TRP A 28 -1.58 18.40 -2.37
N ASN A 29 -1.54 19.31 -1.41
CA ASN A 29 -2.41 20.48 -1.37
C ASN A 29 -1.81 21.61 -2.21
N ALA A 30 -2.66 22.58 -2.58
CA ALA A 30 -2.23 23.74 -3.37
C ALA A 30 -1.16 24.60 -2.65
N ASP A 31 -1.12 24.54 -1.32
CA ASP A 31 -0.11 25.22 -0.49
C ASP A 31 1.22 24.44 -0.39
N GLY A 32 1.36 23.32 -1.09
CA GLY A 32 2.54 22.47 -1.06
C GLY A 32 2.64 21.55 0.15
N THR A 33 1.62 21.47 1.00
CA THR A 33 1.56 20.49 2.09
C THR A 33 1.09 19.12 1.60
N GLU A 34 1.53 18.06 2.27
CA GLU A 34 1.11 16.69 1.94
C GLU A 34 -0.32 16.44 2.43
N LYS A 35 -1.16 15.77 1.62
CA LYS A 35 -2.46 15.29 2.09
C LYS A 35 -2.32 14.19 3.15
N PRO A 36 -3.34 13.95 3.99
CA PRO A 36 -3.35 12.84 4.94
C PRO A 36 -3.20 11.47 4.25
N GLU A 37 -2.81 10.45 5.01
CA GLU A 37 -2.67 9.05 4.52
C GLU A 37 -3.96 8.53 3.87
N SER A 38 -5.12 8.98 4.37
CA SER A 38 -6.43 8.67 3.77
C SER A 38 -6.59 9.12 2.32
N ALA A 39 -5.85 10.12 1.85
CA ALA A 39 -5.92 10.56 0.46
C ALA A 39 -5.37 9.52 -0.51
N VAL A 40 -4.22 8.90 -0.19
CA VAL A 40 -3.64 7.84 -1.04
C VAL A 40 -4.47 6.56 -0.97
N GLN A 41 -5.04 6.26 0.19
CA GLN A 41 -5.99 5.15 0.36
C GLN A 41 -7.24 5.35 -0.52
N LEU A 42 -7.88 6.53 -0.45
CA LEU A 42 -9.05 6.86 -1.28
C LEU A 42 -8.73 6.81 -2.78
N LEU A 43 -7.55 7.31 -3.18
CA LEU A 43 -7.12 7.29 -4.57
C LEU A 43 -6.89 5.86 -5.07
N PHE A 44 -6.25 5.01 -4.27
CA PHE A 44 -6.10 3.58 -4.59
C PHE A 44 -7.48 2.90 -4.70
N LEU A 45 -8.39 3.14 -3.75
CA LEU A 45 -9.75 2.58 -3.79
C LEU A 45 -10.49 2.97 -5.07
N GLY A 46 -10.45 4.24 -5.44
CA GLY A 46 -11.12 4.75 -6.64
C GLY A 46 -10.58 4.13 -7.93
N MET A 47 -9.28 3.85 -7.99
CA MET A 47 -8.64 3.20 -9.14
C MET A 47 -8.87 1.68 -9.16
N ALA A 48 -8.73 1.01 -8.02
CA ALA A 48 -8.67 -0.44 -7.94
C ALA A 48 -10.06 -1.09 -7.88
N ARG A 49 -11.03 -0.50 -7.16
CA ARG A 49 -12.33 -1.16 -6.85
C ARG A 49 -13.08 -1.63 -8.10
N HIS A 50 -13.25 -0.74 -9.08
CA HIS A 50 -14.03 -1.06 -10.27
C HIS A 50 -13.28 -1.98 -11.23
N TYR A 51 -11.95 -1.85 -11.31
CA TYR A 51 -11.12 -2.76 -12.09
C TYR A 51 -11.15 -4.18 -11.52
N LEU A 52 -10.93 -4.31 -10.22
CA LEU A 52 -10.92 -5.59 -9.51
C LEU A 52 -12.29 -6.28 -9.49
N ALA A 53 -13.37 -5.51 -9.43
CA ALA A 53 -14.74 -6.05 -9.54
C ALA A 53 -14.98 -6.80 -10.87
N GLN A 54 -14.30 -6.45 -11.97
CA GLN A 54 -14.40 -7.18 -13.25
C GLN A 54 -13.83 -8.60 -13.18
N TYR A 55 -13.02 -8.88 -12.15
CA TYR A 55 -12.42 -10.19 -11.87
C TYR A 55 -13.07 -10.88 -10.66
N ASN A 56 -14.28 -10.45 -10.25
CA ASN A 56 -14.98 -10.91 -9.05
C ASN A 56 -14.19 -10.73 -7.74
N VAL A 57 -13.34 -9.70 -7.70
CA VAL A 57 -12.60 -9.33 -6.50
C VAL A 57 -13.31 -8.17 -5.79
N GLU A 58 -13.71 -8.43 -4.55
CA GLU A 58 -14.26 -7.41 -3.65
C GLU A 58 -13.12 -6.67 -2.94
N VAL A 59 -13.27 -5.35 -2.81
CA VAL A 59 -12.31 -4.46 -2.14
C VAL A 59 -13.04 -3.72 -1.04
N ASP A 60 -12.80 -4.13 0.19
CA ASP A 60 -13.35 -3.50 1.38
C ASP A 60 -12.28 -2.61 2.02
N ARG A 61 -12.67 -1.38 2.38
CA ARG A 61 -11.79 -0.41 3.04
C ARG A 61 -12.12 -0.33 4.53
N GLU A 62 -11.10 -0.11 5.35
CA GLU A 62 -11.23 0.15 6.80
C GLU A 62 -12.02 -0.96 7.52
N VAL A 63 -11.68 -2.22 7.21
CA VAL A 63 -12.36 -3.38 7.78
C VAL A 63 -11.92 -3.56 9.23
N GLU A 64 -12.86 -3.45 10.17
CA GLU A 64 -12.61 -3.72 11.59
C GLU A 64 -12.39 -5.22 11.84
N LEU A 65 -11.17 -5.58 12.24
CA LEU A 65 -10.78 -6.98 12.51
C LEU A 65 -10.55 -7.22 14.02
N GLY A 66 -11.19 -6.44 14.88
CA GLY A 66 -11.07 -6.53 16.35
C GLY A 66 -9.73 -6.02 16.92
N ARG A 67 -8.74 -5.76 16.06
CA ARG A 67 -7.43 -5.15 16.39
C ARG A 67 -7.27 -3.76 15.76
N GLY A 68 -8.39 -3.15 15.40
CA GLY A 68 -8.49 -1.93 14.60
C GLY A 68 -8.72 -2.23 13.12
N PRO A 69 -8.91 -1.17 12.31
CA PRO A 69 -9.20 -1.29 10.90
C PRO A 69 -7.93 -1.53 10.09
N VAL A 70 -7.98 -2.50 9.18
CA VAL A 70 -7.00 -2.64 8.10
C VAL A 70 -7.39 -1.74 6.92
N ASP A 71 -6.42 -1.15 6.23
CA ASP A 71 -6.71 -0.21 5.14
C ASP A 71 -7.54 -0.86 4.02
N PHE A 72 -7.12 -2.04 3.54
CA PHE A 72 -7.89 -2.82 2.57
C PHE A 72 -7.87 -4.31 2.85
N LYS A 73 -9.03 -4.92 2.64
CA LYS A 73 -9.20 -6.36 2.48
C LYS A 73 -9.67 -6.63 1.06
N LEU A 74 -8.96 -7.51 0.38
CA LEU A 74 -9.32 -7.96 -0.97
C LEU A 74 -9.69 -9.42 -0.90
N SER A 75 -10.82 -9.78 -1.52
CA SER A 75 -11.29 -11.17 -1.51
C SER A 75 -11.87 -11.60 -2.84
N CYS A 76 -11.67 -12.87 -3.18
CA CYS A 76 -12.25 -13.52 -4.35
C CYS A 76 -12.89 -14.83 -3.88
N GLY A 77 -14.23 -14.85 -3.84
CA GLY A 77 -14.96 -15.92 -3.18
C GLY A 77 -14.66 -15.99 -1.68
N THR A 78 -14.84 -17.17 -1.07
CA THR A 78 -14.75 -17.33 0.40
C THR A 78 -13.35 -17.70 0.90
N SER A 79 -12.49 -18.25 0.04
CA SER A 79 -11.19 -18.80 0.43
C SER A 79 -10.00 -17.88 0.13
N MET A 80 -10.06 -17.09 -0.95
CA MET A 80 -8.93 -16.25 -1.35
C MET A 80 -9.09 -14.85 -0.78
N LYS A 81 -8.16 -14.47 0.11
CA LYS A 81 -8.14 -13.16 0.75
C LYS A 81 -6.71 -12.67 0.84
N LEU A 82 -6.49 -11.37 0.74
CA LEU A 82 -5.25 -10.72 1.14
C LEU A 82 -5.54 -9.35 1.73
N LEU A 83 -4.59 -8.85 2.50
CA LEU A 83 -4.68 -7.53 3.13
C LEU A 83 -3.67 -6.56 2.53
N ILE A 84 -4.01 -5.27 2.51
CA ILE A 84 -3.10 -4.19 2.14
C ILE A 84 -3.10 -3.17 3.28
N GLU A 85 -1.90 -2.79 3.73
CA GLU A 85 -1.66 -1.71 4.68
C GLU A 85 -0.82 -0.62 3.99
N ILE A 86 -1.32 0.61 3.93
CA ILE A 86 -0.65 1.75 3.30
C ILE A 86 -0.10 2.67 4.40
N LYS A 87 1.20 3.00 4.31
CA LYS A 87 1.84 3.92 5.25
C LYS A 87 2.70 4.96 4.56
N LYS A 88 2.61 6.21 5.00
CA LYS A 88 3.61 7.22 4.66
C LYS A 88 4.98 6.79 5.21
N VAL A 89 6.02 6.85 4.39
CA VAL A 89 7.38 6.45 4.78
C VAL A 89 7.87 7.19 6.02
N HIS A 90 7.50 8.46 6.19
CA HIS A 90 7.91 9.27 7.35
C HIS A 90 6.95 9.17 8.54
N ASN A 91 5.93 8.30 8.49
CA ASN A 91 4.99 8.06 9.59
C ASN A 91 5.76 7.55 10.83
N GLY A 92 5.47 8.08 12.03
CA GLY A 92 6.12 7.64 13.28
C GLY A 92 5.89 6.15 13.57
N LYS A 93 4.79 5.58 13.08
CA LYS A 93 4.39 4.19 13.24
C LYS A 93 4.70 3.31 12.03
N PHE A 94 5.56 3.76 11.10
CA PHE A 94 5.86 3.04 9.85
C PHE A 94 6.22 1.56 10.08
N TRP A 95 7.18 1.27 10.96
CA TRP A 95 7.57 -0.10 11.27
C TRP A 95 6.52 -0.85 12.09
N ASN A 96 5.79 -0.17 12.97
CA ASN A 96 4.70 -0.80 13.70
C ASN A 96 3.58 -1.28 12.75
N GLY A 97 3.30 -0.54 11.68
CA GLY A 97 2.40 -0.95 10.61
C GLY A 97 2.81 -2.28 9.97
N LEU A 98 4.09 -2.39 9.61
CA LEU A 98 4.63 -3.59 8.97
C LEU A 98 4.79 -4.78 9.92
N GLU A 99 5.38 -4.56 11.10
CA GLU A 99 5.89 -5.63 11.96
C GLU A 99 4.90 -6.05 13.05
N ALA A 100 3.83 -5.28 13.28
CA ALA A 100 2.83 -5.59 14.29
C ALA A 100 1.39 -5.53 13.74
N GLN A 101 0.99 -4.43 13.10
CA GLN A 101 -0.39 -4.25 12.65
C GLN A 101 -0.76 -5.25 11.55
N LEU A 102 -0.04 -5.25 10.43
CA LEU A 102 -0.33 -6.12 9.29
C LEU A 102 -0.32 -7.62 9.69
N PRO A 103 0.69 -8.16 10.42
CA PRO A 103 0.65 -9.53 10.92
C PRO A 103 -0.57 -9.81 11.80
N SER A 104 -0.91 -8.89 12.72
CA SER A 104 -2.08 -9.04 13.59
C SER A 104 -3.40 -9.07 12.82
N TYR A 105 -3.52 -8.27 11.75
CA TYR A 105 -4.69 -8.28 10.88
C TYR A 105 -4.79 -9.58 10.08
N MET A 106 -3.67 -10.07 9.55
CA MET A 106 -3.63 -11.34 8.82
C MET A 106 -4.05 -12.52 9.70
N VAL A 107 -3.60 -12.56 10.95
CA VAL A 107 -4.04 -13.57 11.94
C VAL A 107 -5.55 -13.46 12.21
N SER A 108 -6.07 -12.23 12.36
CA SER A 108 -7.47 -12.00 12.70
C SER A 108 -8.42 -12.33 11.54
N ASP A 109 -8.01 -12.05 10.29
CA ASP A 109 -8.80 -12.36 9.09
C ASP A 109 -8.63 -13.82 8.61
N GLY A 110 -7.54 -14.48 9.03
CA GLY A 110 -7.17 -15.82 8.59
C GLY A 110 -6.58 -15.86 7.18
N THR A 111 -6.01 -14.75 6.69
CA THR A 111 -5.27 -14.72 5.42
C THR A 111 -3.78 -15.01 5.64
N ASP A 112 -3.14 -15.55 4.61
CA ASP A 112 -1.72 -15.82 4.56
C ASP A 112 -0.94 -14.80 3.73
N GLU A 113 -1.59 -13.84 3.05
CA GLU A 113 -0.90 -12.81 2.25
C GLU A 113 -1.22 -11.37 2.69
N GLY A 114 -0.17 -10.57 2.84
CA GLY A 114 -0.24 -9.16 3.21
C GLY A 114 0.71 -8.28 2.40
N TRP A 115 0.20 -7.15 1.91
CA TRP A 115 0.98 -6.13 1.22
C TRP A 115 1.19 -4.90 2.10
N PHE A 116 2.43 -4.47 2.22
CA PHE A 116 2.77 -3.20 2.86
C PHE A 116 3.20 -2.17 1.82
N VAL A 117 2.38 -1.15 1.60
CA VAL A 117 2.61 -0.10 0.61
C VAL A 117 3.18 1.14 1.28
N ALA A 118 4.44 1.42 1.00
CA ALA A 118 5.20 2.52 1.56
C ALA A 118 5.21 3.73 0.61
N VAL A 119 4.58 4.83 1.01
CA VAL A 119 4.44 6.03 0.17
C VAL A 119 5.41 7.12 0.63
N ARG A 120 6.40 7.46 -0.20
CA ARG A 120 7.45 8.44 0.09
C ARG A 120 7.03 9.82 -0.39
N TYR A 121 6.96 10.78 0.53
CA TYR A 121 6.66 12.19 0.23
C TYR A 121 7.87 13.11 0.43
N ARG A 122 8.90 12.65 1.15
CA ARG A 122 10.02 13.49 1.62
C ARG A 122 11.36 12.90 1.26
N ASP A 123 12.34 13.78 1.15
CA ASP A 123 13.73 13.41 0.90
C ASP A 123 14.64 13.64 2.11
N ARG A 124 14.26 13.02 3.23
CA ARG A 124 15.10 13.02 4.45
C ARG A 124 15.88 11.71 4.51
N LYS A 125 17.10 11.76 5.08
CA LYS A 125 17.93 10.57 5.34
C LYS A 125 17.17 9.42 6.00
N SER A 126 16.28 9.73 6.93
CA SER A 126 15.43 8.72 7.59
C SER A 126 14.41 8.06 6.65
N SER A 127 13.88 8.80 5.67
CA SER A 127 12.98 8.24 4.65
C SER A 127 13.73 7.34 3.68
N GLU A 128 14.92 7.78 3.23
CA GLU A 128 15.80 6.95 2.40
C GLU A 128 16.20 5.64 3.10
N GLN A 129 16.59 5.74 4.37
CA GLN A 129 16.97 4.58 5.16
C GLN A 129 15.80 3.59 5.29
N ARG A 130 14.58 4.07 5.60
CA ARG A 130 13.40 3.21 5.68
C ARG A 130 13.09 2.50 4.36
N VAL A 131 13.19 3.20 3.24
CA VAL A 131 13.01 2.61 1.90
C VAL A 131 14.05 1.52 1.62
N LYS A 132 15.32 1.74 2.01
CA LYS A 132 16.40 0.76 1.84
C LYS A 132 16.24 -0.47 2.75
N GLU A 133 15.76 -0.28 3.97
CA GLU A 133 15.56 -1.36 4.94
C GLU A 133 14.31 -2.20 4.68
N LEU A 134 13.28 -1.62 4.04
CA LEU A 134 11.96 -2.25 3.88
C LEU A 134 12.02 -3.65 3.25
N PRO A 135 12.73 -3.90 2.14
CA PRO A 135 12.78 -5.23 1.54
C PRO A 135 13.37 -6.30 2.48
N MET A 136 14.39 -5.94 3.26
CA MET A 136 15.02 -6.87 4.20
C MET A 136 14.09 -7.20 5.38
N ARG A 137 13.39 -6.20 5.91
CA ARG A 137 12.43 -6.39 7.02
C ARG A 137 11.22 -7.21 6.58
N VAL A 138 10.69 -6.96 5.38
CA VAL A 138 9.61 -7.76 4.79
C VAL A 138 10.06 -9.21 4.60
N ARG A 139 11.28 -9.43 4.08
CA ARG A 139 11.83 -10.78 3.94
C ARG A 139 11.96 -11.50 5.29
N ALA A 140 12.31 -10.79 6.35
CA ALA A 140 12.43 -11.37 7.69
C ALA A 140 11.09 -11.79 8.32
N LEU A 141 9.96 -11.25 7.84
CA LEU A 141 8.61 -11.65 8.29
C LEU A 141 8.04 -12.86 7.53
N ASN A 142 8.61 -13.20 6.38
CA ASN A 142 8.11 -14.30 5.56
C ASN A 142 8.48 -15.67 6.14
N ASP A 143 7.53 -16.60 6.12
CA ASP A 143 7.73 -18.01 6.50
C ASP A 143 6.89 -18.95 5.60
N ASN A 144 6.79 -20.23 5.99
CA ASN A 144 6.08 -21.25 5.20
C ASN A 144 4.55 -21.05 5.15
N GLY A 145 3.97 -20.20 6.00
CA GLY A 145 2.54 -19.96 6.09
C GLY A 145 2.13 -18.48 6.02
N LYS A 146 3.08 -17.54 6.02
CA LYS A 146 2.81 -16.11 5.88
C LYS A 146 3.69 -15.47 4.80
N HIS A 147 3.02 -14.78 3.88
CA HIS A 147 3.58 -14.14 2.71
C HIS A 147 3.41 -12.63 2.80
N PHE A 148 4.49 -11.95 3.18
CA PHE A 148 4.57 -10.50 3.22
C PHE A 148 5.23 -9.97 1.96
N LYS A 149 4.58 -9.00 1.33
CA LYS A 149 5.11 -8.27 0.16
C LYS A 149 5.13 -6.79 0.47
N SER A 150 5.92 -6.05 -0.29
CA SER A 150 5.96 -4.59 -0.15
C SER A 150 6.14 -3.89 -1.48
N LEU A 151 5.64 -2.67 -1.53
CA LEU A 151 5.79 -1.77 -2.67
C LEU A 151 6.17 -0.38 -2.15
N VAL A 152 7.18 0.23 -2.76
CA VAL A 152 7.52 1.63 -2.49
C VAL A 152 7.00 2.49 -3.63
N ILE A 153 6.22 3.52 -3.28
CA ILE A 153 5.69 4.51 -4.21
C ILE A 153 6.29 5.88 -3.88
N ASP A 154 6.92 6.52 -4.86
CA ASP A 154 7.49 7.85 -4.78
C ASP A 154 6.46 8.92 -5.16
N ALA A 155 5.85 9.51 -4.15
CA ALA A 155 4.88 10.59 -4.29
C ALA A 155 5.52 11.99 -4.19
N ARG A 156 6.85 12.11 -4.29
CA ARG A 156 7.51 13.42 -4.29
C ARG A 156 7.13 14.21 -5.56
N PRO A 157 6.94 15.54 -5.46
CA PRO A 157 6.71 16.38 -6.62
C PRO A 157 7.86 16.24 -7.62
N LYS A 158 7.52 15.90 -8.87
CA LYS A 158 8.47 15.82 -9.97
C LYS A 158 8.44 17.11 -10.79
N LEU A 159 9.62 17.55 -11.24
CA LEU A 159 9.70 18.62 -12.23
C LEU A 159 9.09 18.14 -13.54
N SER A 160 8.44 19.05 -14.28
CA SER A 160 7.97 18.73 -15.63
C SER A 160 9.17 18.40 -16.53
N ALA A 161 8.99 17.47 -17.48
CA ALA A 161 10.06 17.07 -18.40
C ALA A 161 10.68 18.25 -19.17
N SER A 162 9.91 19.32 -19.40
CA SER A 162 10.36 20.59 -20.01
C SER A 162 11.30 21.43 -19.11
N LYS A 163 11.54 21.02 -17.86
CA LYS A 163 12.36 21.71 -16.86
C LYS A 163 13.48 20.82 -16.30
N LEU A 164 13.72 19.66 -16.91
CA LEU A 164 14.85 18.78 -16.62
C LEU A 164 16.11 19.24 -17.35
#